data_AF-A0A7X8L8N9-F1
#
_entry.id   AF-A0A7X8L8N9-F1
#
_cell.length_a   1.000
_cell.length_b   1.000
_cell.length_c   1.000
_cell.angle_alpha   90.00
_cell.angle_beta   90.00
_cell.angle_gamma   90.00
#
_symmetry.space_group_name_H-M   'P 1'
#
loop_
_entity.id
_entity.type
_entity.pdbx_description
1 polymer ?
#
loop_
_entity_poly.entity_id
_entity_poly.type
_entity_poly.pdbx_seq_one_letter_code
_entity_poly.pdbx_strand_id
1 'polypeptide(L)'
;MIAENAESCAKEIVEAGGKAVAFVGNIAKEDDVNATFDLAIKTYGKIDIVVNNAGMNRDCTLVKMDNEKWDSVIAVNLTGTFYMTR
;
A
#
# COMPACT_ATOMS: atom_id res chain seq x y z
N MET A 1 -14.56 2.24 -5.27
CA MET A 1 -13.42 2.22 -6.21
C MET A 1 -12.16 1.55 -5.64
N ILE A 2 -11.48 2.07 -4.60
CA ILE A 2 -10.24 1.42 -4.10
C ILE A 2 -10.50 0.00 -3.56
N ALA A 3 -11.53 -0.16 -2.71
CA ALA A 3 -11.91 -1.47 -2.17
C ALA A 3 -12.30 -2.45 -3.28
N GLU A 4 -13.16 -2.02 -4.20
CA GLU A 4 -13.61 -2.82 -5.36
C GLU A 4 -12.44 -3.26 -6.26
N ASN A 5 -11.46 -2.38 -6.52
CA ASN A 5 -10.28 -2.71 -7.31
C ASN A 5 -9.39 -3.76 -6.61
N ALA A 6 -9.18 -3.60 -5.30
CA ALA A 6 -8.40 -4.54 -4.51
C ALA A 6 -9.07 -5.92 -4.45
N GLU A 7 -10.38 -5.96 -4.25
CA GLU A 7 -11.18 -7.19 -4.26
C GLU A 7 -11.18 -7.87 -5.65
N SER A 8 -11.30 -7.11 -6.74
CA SER A 8 -11.22 -7.65 -8.10
C SER A 8 -9.88 -8.30 -8.37
N CYS A 9 -8.77 -7.64 -8.01
CA CYS A 9 -7.43 -8.21 -8.17
C CYS A 9 -7.24 -9.49 -7.35
N ALA A 10 -7.73 -9.52 -6.09
CA ALA A 10 -7.69 -10.73 -5.28
C ALA A 10 -8.49 -11.88 -5.92
N LYS A 11 -9.66 -11.57 -6.51
CA LYS A 11 -10.47 -12.55 -7.26
C LYS A 11 -9.72 -13.12 -8.45
N GLU A 12 -9.06 -12.29 -9.25
CA GLU A 12 -8.26 -12.73 -10.40
C GLU A 12 -7.12 -13.68 -9.98
N ILE A 13 -6.44 -13.38 -8.87
CA ILE A 13 -5.39 -14.27 -8.32
C ILE A 13 -5.97 -15.63 -7.90
N VAL A 14 -7.14 -15.62 -7.25
CA VAL A 14 -7.82 -16.86 -6.83
C VAL A 14 -8.30 -17.67 -8.04
N GLU A 15 -8.86 -17.02 -9.05
CA GLU A 15 -9.29 -17.67 -10.31
C GLU A 15 -8.10 -18.28 -11.07
N ALA A 16 -6.91 -17.70 -10.96
CA ALA A 16 -5.67 -18.25 -11.49
C ALA A 16 -5.07 -19.40 -10.63
N GLY A 17 -5.75 -19.82 -9.55
CA GLY A 17 -5.34 -20.92 -8.66
C GLY A 17 -4.45 -20.50 -7.47
N GLY A 18 -4.26 -19.20 -7.27
CA GLY A 18 -3.54 -18.66 -6.12
C GLY A 18 -4.41 -18.50 -4.87
N LYS A 19 -3.83 -17.88 -3.83
CA LYS A 19 -4.55 -17.44 -2.63
C LYS A 19 -4.29 -15.95 -2.44
N ALA A 20 -5.35 -15.17 -2.25
CA ALA A 20 -5.25 -13.73 -2.04
C ALA A 20 -6.30 -13.25 -1.04
N VAL A 21 -5.99 -12.18 -0.33
CA VAL A 21 -6.91 -11.40 0.50
C VAL A 21 -6.66 -9.93 0.21
N ALA A 22 -7.74 -9.16 0.07
CA ALA A 22 -7.65 -7.72 -0.12
C ALA A 22 -7.69 -7.00 1.24
N PHE A 23 -6.87 -5.96 1.37
CA PHE A 23 -6.91 -5.04 2.51
C PHE A 23 -6.90 -3.60 1.98
N VAL A 24 -7.73 -2.75 2.57
CA VAL A 24 -7.79 -1.33 2.24
C VAL A 24 -7.15 -0.57 3.39
N GLY A 25 -5.99 0.03 3.11
CA GLY A 25 -5.25 0.84 4.07
C GLY A 25 -4.41 1.91 3.39
N ASN A 26 -3.96 2.89 4.17
CA ASN A 26 -3.05 3.93 3.72
C ASN A 26 -1.65 3.68 4.29
N ILE A 27 -0.68 3.37 3.43
CA ILE A 27 0.70 3.11 3.86
C ILE A 27 1.39 4.31 4.52
N ALA A 28 0.87 5.53 4.38
CA ALA A 28 1.35 6.70 5.11
C ALA A 28 0.90 6.72 6.58
N LYS A 29 0.07 5.75 7.02
CA LYS A 29 -0.38 5.58 8.40
C LYS A 29 0.18 4.28 8.97
N GLU A 30 0.96 4.39 10.04
CA GLU A 30 1.59 3.23 10.66
C GLU A 30 0.59 2.19 11.17
N ASP A 31 -0.56 2.61 11.71
CA ASP A 31 -1.60 1.69 12.18
C ASP A 31 -2.19 0.83 11.05
N ASP A 32 -2.39 1.41 9.86
CA ASP A 32 -2.90 0.68 8.68
C ASP A 32 -1.84 -0.32 8.17
N VAL A 33 -0.55 0.04 8.27
CA VAL A 33 0.56 -0.86 7.95
C VAL A 33 0.57 -2.04 8.92
N ASN A 34 0.54 -1.80 10.22
CA ASN A 34 0.49 -2.85 11.23
C ASN A 34 -0.69 -3.80 11.01
N ALA A 35 -1.89 -3.25 10.74
CA ALA A 35 -3.07 -4.04 10.43
C ALA A 35 -2.92 -4.90 9.16
N THR A 36 -2.20 -4.40 8.15
CA THR A 36 -1.90 -5.16 6.92
C THR A 36 -1.02 -6.38 7.23
N PHE A 37 0.04 -6.20 8.03
CA PHE A 37 0.94 -7.28 8.44
C PHE A 37 0.22 -8.31 9.32
N ASP A 38 -0.59 -7.84 10.28
CA ASP A 38 -1.40 -8.72 11.14
C ASP A 38 -2.35 -9.59 10.32
N LEU A 39 -3.03 -9.02 9.32
CA LEU A 39 -3.91 -9.78 8.43
C LEU A 39 -3.12 -10.82 7.62
N ALA A 40 -1.97 -10.44 7.05
CA ALA A 40 -1.15 -11.34 6.26
C ALA A 40 -0.62 -12.51 7.12
N ILE A 41 -0.11 -12.24 8.33
CA ILE A 41 0.37 -13.27 9.26
C ILE A 41 -0.79 -14.17 9.70
N LYS A 42 -1.95 -13.60 10.05
CA LYS A 42 -3.13 -14.38 10.43
C LYS A 42 -3.62 -15.29 9.30
N THR A 43 -3.53 -14.83 8.05
CA THR A 43 -4.05 -15.55 6.88
C THR A 43 -3.07 -16.61 6.37
N TYR A 44 -1.77 -16.29 6.36
CA TYR A 44 -0.74 -17.10 5.68
C TYR A 44 0.32 -17.68 6.62
N GLY A 45 0.33 -17.28 7.89
CA GLY A 45 1.26 -17.74 8.94
C GLY A 45 2.63 -17.07 8.93
N LYS A 46 3.09 -16.55 7.79
CA LYS A 46 4.34 -15.80 7.64
C LYS A 46 4.30 -14.88 6.42
N ILE A 47 5.30 -13.99 6.33
CA ILE A 47 5.54 -13.13 5.17
C ILE A 47 6.97 -13.41 4.69
N ASP A 48 7.12 -13.86 3.45
CA ASP A 48 8.42 -14.13 2.83
C ASP A 48 8.95 -12.94 2.03
N ILE A 49 8.06 -12.16 1.42
CA ILE A 49 8.39 -11.04 0.52
C ILE A 49 7.43 -9.88 0.79
N VAL A 50 7.98 -8.67 0.89
CA VAL A 50 7.24 -7.40 0.86
C VAL A 50 7.64 -6.64 -0.39
N VAL A 51 6.66 -6.21 -1.19
CA VAL A 51 6.88 -5.42 -2.40
C VAL A 51 6.38 -4.00 -2.18
N ASN A 52 7.29 -3.05 -2.00
CA ASN A 52 6.99 -1.62 -1.86
C ASN A 52 6.69 -1.00 -3.24
N ASN A 53 5.51 -1.30 -3.78
CA ASN A 53 5.06 -0.79 -5.08
C ASN A 53 4.18 0.48 -4.97
N ALA A 54 3.53 0.69 -3.83
CA ALA A 54 2.64 1.83 -3.67
C ALA A 54 3.40 3.15 -3.81
N GLY A 55 2.90 4.01 -4.70
CA GLY A 55 3.50 5.31 -4.96
C GLY A 55 2.52 6.23 -5.68
N MET A 56 2.74 7.53 -5.52
CA MET A 56 1.96 8.56 -6.21
C MET A 56 2.84 9.72 -6.63
N ASN A 57 2.39 10.45 -7.65
CA ASN A 57 3.00 11.70 -8.10
C ASN A 57 2.05 12.89 -7.91
N ARG A 58 2.63 14.08 -7.88
CA ARG A 58 1.94 15.37 -7.99
C ARG A 58 2.62 16.17 -9.08
N ASP A 59 2.01 16.15 -10.26
CA ASP A 59 2.58 16.80 -11.44
C ASP A 59 2.52 18.32 -11.32
N CYS A 60 3.67 18.94 -11.05
CA CYS A 60 3.87 20.37 -11.19
C CYS A 60 5.36 20.69 -11.35
N THR A 61 5.66 21.91 -11.78
CA THR A 61 7.03 22.42 -11.70
C THR A 61 7.39 22.69 -10.24
N LEU A 62 8.68 22.63 -9.90
CA LEU A 62 9.14 22.87 -8.53
C LEU A 62 8.62 24.19 -7.95
N VAL A 63 8.61 25.26 -8.74
CA VAL A 63 8.12 26.60 -8.32
C VAL A 63 6.61 26.60 -7.99
N LYS A 64 5.84 25.66 -8.55
CA LYS A 64 4.40 25.50 -8.31
C LYS A 64 4.09 24.37 -7.31
N MET A 65 5.11 23.74 -6.74
CA MET A 65 4.93 22.73 -5.71
C MET A 65 4.56 23.44 -4.40
N ASP A 66 3.40 23.13 -3.86
CA ASP A 66 3.03 23.52 -2.51
C ASP A 66 3.41 22.41 -1.52
N ASN A 67 3.46 22.77 -0.24
CA ASN A 67 3.86 21.84 0.81
C ASN A 67 2.93 20.64 0.90
N GLU A 68 1.62 20.82 0.74
CA GLU A 68 0.66 19.71 0.84
C GLU A 68 0.91 18.64 -0.23
N LYS A 69 1.15 19.05 -1.49
CA LYS A 69 1.52 18.13 -2.56
C LYS A 69 2.84 17.45 -2.28
N TRP A 70 3.86 18.20 -1.89
CA TRP A 70 5.17 17.64 -1.54
C TRP A 70 5.07 16.61 -0.41
N ASP A 71 4.43 16.99 0.70
CA ASP A 71 4.25 16.16 1.88
C ASP A 71 3.48 14.89 1.56
N SER A 72 2.45 14.97 0.70
CA SER A 72 1.70 13.79 0.27
C SER A 72 2.56 12.77 -0.52
N VAL A 73 3.50 13.26 -1.35
CA VAL A 73 4.42 12.40 -2.10
C VAL A 73 5.45 11.77 -1.15
N ILE A 74 6.02 12.54 -0.22
CA ILE A 74 6.96 12.03 0.78
C ILE A 74 6.29 11.01 1.71
N ALA A 75 5.07 11.31 2.17
CA ALA A 75 4.32 10.46 3.09
C ALA A 75 4.06 9.07 2.49
N VAL A 76 3.69 8.98 1.21
CA VAL A 76 3.43 7.69 0.55
C VAL A 76 4.73 7.03 0.09
N ASN A 77 5.53 7.73 -0.73
CA ASN A 77 6.61 7.07 -1.47
C ASN A 77 7.84 6.79 -0.59
N LEU A 78 8.09 7.61 0.43
CA LEU A 78 9.26 7.48 1.30
C LEU A 78 8.88 6.98 2.69
N THR A 79 8.05 7.73 3.42
CA THR A 79 7.66 7.37 4.78
C THR A 79 6.87 6.07 4.81
N GLY A 80 5.91 5.87 3.90
CA GLY A 80 5.15 4.64 3.82
C GLY A 80 6.00 3.42 3.47
N THR A 81 6.94 3.55 2.53
CA THR A 81 7.95 2.52 2.24
C THR A 81 8.79 2.16 3.48
N PHE A 82 9.17 3.17 4.27
CA PHE A 82 9.88 2.95 5.54
C PHE A 82 9.02 2.17 6.54
N TYR A 83 7.75 2.55 6.73
CA TYR A 83 6.83 1.83 7.62
C TYR A 83 6.64 0.37 7.19
N MET A 84 6.46 0.11 5.90
CA MET A 84 6.30 -1.23 5.35
C MET A 84 7.55 -2.12 5.48
N THR A 85 8.72 -1.56 5.80
CA THR A 85 9.99 -2.30 5.84
C THR A 85 10.50 -2.55 7.28
N ARG A 86 10.02 -1.76 8.26
CA ARG A 86 10.51 -1.81 9.65
C ARG A 86 9.90 -2.95 10.45
#